data_AF-A0A1E8FCV5-F1
#
_entry.id   AF-A0A1E8FCV5-F1
#
_cell.length_a   1.000
_cell.length_b   1.000
_cell.length_c   1.000
_cell.angle_alpha   90.00
_cell.angle_beta   90.00
_cell.angle_gamma   90.00
#
_symmetry.space_group_name_H-M   'P 1'
#
loop_
_entity.id
_entity.type
_entity.pdbx_description
1 polymer ?
#
loop_
_entity_poly.entity_id
_entity_poly.type
_entity_poly.pdbx_seq_one_letter_code
_entity_poly.pdbx_strand_id
1 'polypeptide(L)'
;MSVDKLLKRHEALTHSENLRVVSHVQRQDGDWVRHTIMIENIDAPFVFKRTQAYQSLVGARVNMTYYRTVESVAGMEFEQMKVVRIKRS
;
A
#
# COMPACT_ATOMS: atom_id res chain seq x y z
N MET A 1 22.11 -6.30 10.19
CA MET A 1 20.90 -5.85 10.92
C MET A 1 20.00 -7.07 11.07
N SER A 2 19.69 -7.51 12.29
CA SER A 2 18.98 -8.79 12.51
C SER A 2 17.50 -8.70 12.10
N VAL A 3 16.96 -9.83 11.66
CA VAL A 3 15.56 -10.04 11.25
C VAL A 3 14.58 -9.59 12.35
N ASP A 4 15.00 -9.62 13.60
CA ASP A 4 14.23 -9.18 14.77
C ASP A 4 13.87 -7.69 14.76
N LYS A 5 14.71 -6.83 14.16
CA LYS A 5 14.38 -5.41 13.97
C LYS A 5 13.33 -5.19 12.88
N LEU A 6 13.17 -6.14 11.95
CA LEU A 6 12.10 -6.13 10.94
C LEU A 6 10.76 -6.55 11.57
N LEU A 7 10.78 -7.52 12.49
CA LEU A 7 9.59 -8.08 13.13
C LEU A 7 8.98 -7.18 14.21
N LYS A 8 9.79 -6.40 14.94
CA LYS A 8 9.30 -5.45 15.97
C LYS A 8 8.54 -4.23 15.42
N ARG A 9 8.48 -4.04 14.09
CA ARG A 9 7.79 -2.89 13.45
C ARG A 9 6.37 -3.20 12.98
N HIS A 10 5.88 -4.44 13.14
CA HIS A 10 4.67 -4.93 12.46
C HIS A 10 3.68 -5.68 13.38
N GLU A 11 3.52 -5.28 14.64
CA GLU A 11 2.54 -5.92 15.55
C GLU A 11 1.06 -5.67 15.18
N ALA A 12 0.77 -4.71 14.29
CA ALA A 12 -0.60 -4.37 13.88
C ALA A 12 -0.81 -4.50 12.35
N LEU A 13 -0.46 -5.66 11.78
CA LEU A 13 -0.84 -5.97 10.39
C LEU A 13 -2.35 -6.22 10.33
N THR A 14 -3.05 -5.37 9.57
CA THR A 14 -4.46 -5.57 9.23
C THR A 14 -4.55 -6.42 7.98
N HIS A 15 -5.40 -7.44 8.00
CA HIS A 15 -5.77 -8.22 6.83
C HIS A 15 -7.20 -7.89 6.42
N SER A 16 -7.41 -7.66 5.14
CA SER A 16 -8.72 -7.36 4.58
C SER A 16 -8.88 -8.07 3.25
N GLU A 17 -10.09 -8.54 2.98
CA GLU A 17 -10.41 -9.31 1.78
C GLU A 17 -11.49 -8.63 0.96
N ASN A 18 -11.54 -8.97 -0.33
CA ASN A 18 -12.60 -8.58 -1.24
C ASN A 18 -12.78 -7.05 -1.39
N LEU A 19 -11.72 -6.27 -1.21
CA LEU A 19 -11.74 -4.81 -1.28
C LEU A 19 -11.82 -4.33 -2.73
N ARG A 20 -12.77 -3.44 -3.04
CA ARG A 20 -12.93 -2.87 -4.38
C ARG A 20 -11.98 -1.69 -4.59
N VAL A 21 -11.14 -1.76 -5.63
CA VAL A 21 -10.23 -0.68 -5.99
C VAL A 21 -10.94 0.33 -6.90
N VAL A 22 -10.95 1.60 -6.49
CA VAL A 22 -11.57 2.70 -7.26
C VAL A 22 -10.55 3.55 -8.02
N SER A 23 -9.27 3.51 -7.62
CA SER A 23 -8.17 4.19 -8.32
C SER A 23 -6.87 3.41 -8.15
N HIS A 24 -6.00 3.43 -9.17
CA HIS A 24 -4.65 2.87 -9.11
C HIS A 24 -3.69 3.78 -9.91
N VAL A 25 -2.87 4.53 -9.20
CA VAL A 25 -1.84 5.41 -9.77
C VAL A 25 -0.46 4.76 -9.58
N GLN A 26 0.36 4.83 -10.64
CA GLN A 26 1.71 4.29 -10.66
C GLN A 26 2.68 5.41 -11.02
N ARG A 27 3.70 5.65 -10.20
CA ARG A 27 4.71 6.70 -10.43
C ARG A 27 6.10 6.13 -10.26
N GLN A 28 7.01 6.49 -11.15
CA GLN A 28 8.42 6.16 -11.00
C GLN A 28 8.99 6.87 -9.77
N ASP A 29 9.77 6.15 -8.96
CA ASP A 29 10.41 6.59 -7.73
C ASP A 29 11.80 5.92 -7.65
N GLY A 30 12.76 6.48 -8.41
CA GLY A 30 14.06 5.86 -8.65
C GLY A 30 13.92 4.54 -9.40
N ASP A 31 14.52 3.47 -8.87
CA ASP A 31 14.43 2.11 -9.42
C ASP A 31 13.09 1.40 -9.10
N TRP A 32 12.21 2.07 -8.36
CA TRP A 32 10.92 1.52 -7.94
C TRP A 32 9.77 2.23 -8.65
N VAL A 33 8.66 1.52 -8.78
CA VAL A 33 7.36 2.09 -9.09
C VAL A 33 6.57 2.15 -7.80
N ARG A 34 6.18 3.36 -7.41
CA ARG A 34 5.27 3.61 -6.30
C ARG A 34 3.84 3.43 -6.81
N HIS A 35 3.15 2.46 -6.24
CA HIS A 35 1.74 2.20 -6.48
C HIS A 35 0.92 2.82 -5.38
N THR A 36 -0.11 3.59 -5.74
CA THR A 36 -1.09 4.15 -4.83
C THR A 36 -2.47 3.71 -5.29
N ILE A 37 -3.18 2.98 -4.43
CA ILE A 37 -4.55 2.55 -4.70
C ILE A 37 -5.51 3.16 -3.70
N MET A 38 -6.70 3.49 -4.18
CA MET A 38 -7.82 3.92 -3.36
C MET A 38 -8.85 2.80 -3.31
N ILE A 39 -9.42 2.57 -2.14
CA ILE A 39 -10.45 1.57 -1.91
C ILE A 39 -11.80 2.28 -1.78
N GLU A 40 -12.85 1.65 -2.30
CA GLU A 40 -14.22 2.13 -2.17
C GLU A 40 -14.56 2.42 -0.68
N ASN A 41 -15.08 3.62 -0.41
CA ASN A 41 -15.45 4.10 0.94
C ASN A 41 -14.29 4.18 1.95
N ILE A 42 -13.04 4.34 1.49
CA ILE A 42 -11.88 4.59 2.35
C ILE A 42 -11.09 5.79 1.82
N ASP A 43 -10.92 6.81 2.66
CA ASP A 43 -10.22 8.05 2.28
C ASP A 43 -8.69 7.94 2.34
N ALA A 44 -8.17 6.98 3.11
CA ALA A 44 -6.73 6.77 3.24
C ALA A 44 -6.16 6.00 2.02
N PRO A 45 -5.06 6.47 1.43
CA PRO A 45 -4.42 5.78 0.31
C PRO A 45 -3.65 4.54 0.78
N PHE A 46 -3.65 3.51 -0.06
CA PHE A 46 -2.88 2.28 0.14
C PHE A 46 -1.67 2.29 -0.79
N VAL A 47 -0.47 2.15 -0.22
CA VAL A 47 0.78 2.33 -0.94
C VAL A 47 1.69 1.12 -0.84
N PHE A 48 2.22 0.69 -1.98
CA PHE A 48 3.28 -0.32 -2.07
C PHE A 48 4.28 0.04 -3.18
N LYS A 49 5.45 -0.57 -3.14
CA LYS A 49 6.50 -0.40 -4.16
C LYS A 49 6.77 -1.74 -4.85
N ARG A 50 6.99 -1.70 -6.17
CA ARG A 50 7.49 -2.82 -6.99
C ARG A 50 8.59 -2.31 -7.91
N THR A 51 9.44 -3.19 -8.43
CA THR A 51 10.50 -2.80 -9.38
C THR A 51 9.98 -2.56 -10.80
N GLN A 52 8.75 -2.98 -11.09
CA GLN A 52 8.12 -2.85 -12.41
C GLN A 52 6.68 -2.37 -12.26
N ALA A 53 6.18 -1.72 -13.31
CA ALA A 53 4.77 -1.39 -13.41
C ALA A 53 3.91 -2.66 -13.33
N TYR A 54 2.73 -2.52 -12.77
CA TYR A 54 1.79 -3.61 -12.55
C TYR A 54 0.56 -3.41 -13.42
N GLN A 55 -0.18 -4.49 -13.69
CA GLN A 55 -1.50 -4.36 -14.29
C GLN A 55 -2.37 -3.39 -13.47
N SER A 56 -3.20 -2.60 -14.14
CA SER A 56 -4.16 -1.75 -13.45
C SER A 56 -5.07 -2.61 -12.57
N LEU A 57 -5.38 -2.10 -11.38
CA LEU A 57 -6.24 -2.77 -10.41
C LEU A 57 -7.60 -2.07 -10.32
N VAL A 58 -7.80 -0.96 -11.06
CA VAL A 58 -9.07 -0.23 -11.06
C VAL A 58 -10.22 -1.17 -11.42
N GLY A 59 -11.26 -1.18 -10.59
CA GLY A 59 -12.43 -2.06 -10.74
C GLY A 59 -12.22 -3.50 -10.26
N ALA A 60 -11.00 -3.92 -9.97
CA ALA A 60 -10.72 -5.24 -9.43
C ALA A 60 -11.04 -5.33 -7.93
N ARG A 61 -11.24 -6.56 -7.46
CA ARG A 61 -11.26 -6.88 -6.03
C ARG A 61 -9.92 -7.46 -5.61
N VAL A 62 -9.45 -7.05 -4.43
CA VAL A 62 -8.14 -7.45 -3.92
C VAL A 62 -8.22 -7.87 -2.46
N ASN A 63 -7.36 -8.82 -2.10
CA ASN A 63 -7.05 -9.14 -0.71
C ASN A 63 -5.72 -8.47 -0.35
N MET A 64 -5.66 -7.84 0.82
CA MET A 64 -4.52 -7.04 1.26
C MET A 64 -4.10 -7.34 2.69
N THR A 65 -2.80 -7.23 2.93
CA THR A 65 -2.23 -7.11 4.28
C THR A 65 -1.45 -5.80 4.33
N TYR A 66 -1.74 -4.97 5.32
CA TYR A 66 -1.21 -3.60 5.42
C TYR A 66 -1.13 -3.13 6.86
N TYR A 67 -0.49 -1.98 7.07
CA TYR A 67 -0.48 -1.30 8.36
C TYR A 67 -0.51 0.23 8.16
N ARG A 68 -1.07 0.94 9.14
CA ARG A 68 -1.09 2.40 9.14
C ARG A 68 0.31 2.96 9.32
N THR A 69 0.66 3.96 8.53
CA THR A 69 1.90 4.72 8.67
C THR A 69 1.64 6.19 8.38
N VAL A 70 2.47 7.05 8.94
CA VAL A 70 2.52 8.47 8.59
C VAL A 70 3.74 8.69 7.70
N GLU A 71 3.59 9.47 6.64
CA GLU A 71 4.67 9.92 5.76
C GLU A 71 4.76 11.44 5.82
N SER A 72 5.97 11.95 6.04
CA SER A 72 6.21 13.39 5.96
C SER A 72 6.52 13.77 4.52
N VAL A 73 5.70 14.65 3.94
CA VAL A 73 5.90 15.21 2.60
C VAL A 73 5.96 16.73 2.73
N ALA A 74 7.10 17.33 2.36
CA ALA A 74 7.34 18.77 2.45
C ALA A 74 7.04 19.37 3.85
N GLY A 75 7.31 18.61 4.92
CA GLY A 75 7.08 19.03 6.31
C GLY A 75 5.65 18.85 6.81
N MET A 76 4.74 18.31 5.98
CA MET A 76 3.38 17.93 6.38
C MET A 76 3.27 16.42 6.56
N GLU A 77 2.57 15.99 7.60
CA GLU A 77 2.33 14.57 7.88
C GLU A 77 1.05 14.08 7.18
N PHE A 78 1.20 13.00 6.41
CA PHE A 78 0.09 12.36 5.71
C PHE A 78 -0.07 10.93 6.19
N GLU A 79 -1.30 10.56 6.54
CA GLU A 79 -1.64 9.18 6.84
C GLU A 79 -1.78 8.36 5.55
N GLN A 80 -1.21 7.16 5.57
CA GLN A 80 -1.39 6.18 4.52
C GLN A 80 -1.34 4.75 5.08
N MET A 81 -1.81 3.80 4.29
CA MET A 81 -1.75 2.39 4.58
C MET A 81 -0.60 1.77 3.77
N LYS A 82 0.46 1.32 4.44
CA LYS A 82 1.55 0.63 3.75
C LYS A 82 1.18 -0.84 3.55
N VAL A 83 1.10 -1.25 2.29
CA VAL A 83 0.71 -2.61 1.90
C VAL A 83 1.94 -3.50 1.81
N VAL A 84 1.91 -4.63 2.51
CA VAL A 84 2.97 -5.66 2.45
C VAL A 84 2.62 -6.78 1.48
N ARG A 85 1.32 -7.07 1.31
CA ARG A 85 0.82 -8.08 0.38
C ARG A 85 -0.46 -7.59 -0.27
N ILE A 86 -0.55 -7.78 -1.59
CA ILE A 86 -1.75 -7.55 -2.38
C ILE A 86 -1.91 -8.69 -3.38
N LYS A 87 -3.12 -9.24 -3.46
CA LYS A 87 -3.50 -10.28 -4.42
C LYS A 87 -4.83 -9.91 -5.05
N ARG A 88 -4.91 -9.98 -6.38
CA ARG A 88 -6.18 -9.89 -7.09
C ARG A 88 -7.01 -11.16 -6.83
N SER A 89 -8.27 -10.98 -6.45
CA SER A 89 -9.22 -12.08 -6.21
C SER A 89 -9.73 -12.68 -7.52
#